data_AF-X6LA54-F1
#
_entry.id   AF-X6LA54-F1
#
_cell.length_a   1.000
_cell.length_b   1.000
_cell.length_c   1.000
_cell.angle_alpha   90.00
_cell.angle_beta   90.00
_cell.angle_gamma   90.00
#
_symmetry.space_group_name_H-M   'P 1'
#
loop_
_entity.id
_entity.type
_entity.pdbx_description
1 polymer ?
#
loop_
_entity_poly.entity_id
_entity_poly.type
_entity_poly.pdbx_seq_one_letter_code
_entity_poly.pdbx_strand_id
1 'polypeptide(L)'
;DLVTSLRRVNSTMQETLWKCPLEDMTSLAKAILKLHSNGQEFVKMIKKCCDMDLNNISIMVNEADKIRTEKSLKQLKDAMYCGEWQFASCEDALQGKKEKELVLKIANTVWSYEEIGENIDRVLLGAGKEELKEIETVIQQFEKCKEIK
;
A
#
# COMPACT_ATOMS: atom_id res chain seq x y z
N ASP A 1 18.23 5.77 2.77
CA ASP A 1 17.86 4.33 2.74
C ASP A 1 17.62 3.86 1.29
N LEU A 2 17.31 2.58 1.03
CA LEU A 2 17.06 2.06 -0.33
C LEU A 2 15.70 2.49 -0.89
N VAL A 3 14.67 2.54 -0.04
CA VAL A 3 13.29 2.90 -0.43
C VAL A 3 13.24 4.32 -0.98
N THR A 4 13.90 5.27 -0.31
CA THR A 4 14.01 6.66 -0.78
C THR A 4 14.72 6.75 -2.13
N SER A 5 15.80 5.98 -2.32
CA SER A 5 16.52 5.93 -3.60
C SER A 5 15.67 5.34 -4.71
N LEU A 6 14.99 4.21 -4.48
CA LEU A 6 14.07 3.59 -5.44
C LEU A 6 12.95 4.55 -5.83
N ARG A 7 12.31 5.22 -4.87
CA ARG A 7 11.21 6.17 -5.12
C ARG A 7 11.66 7.33 -6.01
N ARG A 8 12.79 7.96 -5.67
CA ARG A 8 13.32 9.11 -6.43
C ARG A 8 13.77 8.68 -7.82
N VAL A 9 14.50 7.57 -7.93
CA VAL A 9 14.96 7.04 -9.23
C VAL A 9 13.77 6.68 -10.13
N ASN A 10 12.77 5.98 -9.60
CA ASN A 10 11.57 5.59 -10.34
C ASN A 10 10.79 6.80 -10.87
N SER A 11 10.57 7.83 -10.03
CA SER A 11 9.88 9.06 -10.47
C SER A 11 10.63 9.75 -11.61
N THR A 12 11.94 9.97 -11.43
CA THR A 12 12.76 10.63 -12.43
C THR A 12 12.84 9.82 -13.72
N MET A 13 12.98 8.50 -13.66
CA MET A 13 12.99 7.65 -14.85
C MET A 13 11.64 7.62 -15.57
N GLN A 14 10.52 7.62 -14.83
CA GLN A 14 9.18 7.75 -15.44
C GLN A 14 9.07 9.04 -16.27
N GLU A 15 9.46 10.17 -15.69
CA GLU A 15 9.32 11.48 -16.33
C GLU A 15 10.25 11.67 -17.52
N THR A 16 11.47 11.14 -17.45
CA THR A 16 12.53 11.48 -18.41
C THR A 16 12.86 10.39 -19.41
N LEU A 17 12.48 9.13 -19.15
CA LEU A 17 12.81 8.01 -20.01
C LEU A 17 11.59 7.15 -20.35
N TRP A 18 10.90 6.58 -19.36
CA TRP A 18 9.89 5.55 -19.61
C TRP A 18 8.60 6.07 -20.24
N LYS A 19 8.22 7.33 -19.98
CA LYS A 19 7.03 7.95 -20.61
C LYS A 19 7.38 8.77 -21.86
N CYS A 20 8.65 8.86 -22.24
CA CYS A 20 9.02 9.58 -23.45
C CYS A 20 8.77 8.72 -24.70
N PRO A 21 8.24 9.29 -25.79
CA PRO A 21 8.23 8.60 -27.09
C PRO A 21 9.67 8.52 -27.60
N LEU A 22 10.22 7.30 -27.61
CA LEU A 22 11.60 7.02 -28.03
C LEU A 22 11.60 6.51 -29.47
N GLU A 23 11.36 7.43 -30.42
CA GLU A 23 11.18 7.09 -31.85
C GLU A 23 12.48 6.65 -32.53
N ASP A 24 13.62 7.15 -32.06
CA ASP A 24 14.94 6.81 -32.58
C ASP A 24 16.04 6.82 -31.50
N MET A 25 17.24 6.35 -31.87
CA MET A 25 18.40 6.31 -30.98
C MET A 25 18.84 7.69 -30.50
N THR A 26 18.59 8.74 -31.30
CA THR A 26 18.89 10.13 -30.92
C THR A 26 18.01 10.60 -29.76
N SER A 27 16.72 10.26 -29.82
CA SER A 27 15.72 10.57 -28.80
C SER A 27 16.02 9.83 -27.50
N LEU A 28 16.43 8.55 -27.59
CA LEU A 28 16.94 7.79 -26.46
C LEU A 28 18.20 8.42 -25.85
N ALA A 29 19.20 8.76 -26.66
CA ALA A 29 20.42 9.39 -26.18
C ALA A 29 20.15 10.73 -25.47
N LYS A 30 19.24 11.56 -26.01
CA LYS A 30 18.79 12.80 -25.36
C LYS A 30 18.10 12.55 -24.02
N ALA A 31 17.25 11.52 -23.93
CA ALA A 31 16.59 11.13 -22.68
C ALA A 31 17.62 10.69 -21.61
N ILE A 32 18.60 9.88 -22.00
CA ILE A 32 19.69 9.44 -21.10
C ILE A 32 20.54 10.63 -20.64
N LEU A 33 20.87 11.57 -21.53
CA LEU A 33 21.63 12.76 -21.16
C LEU A 33 20.88 13.62 -20.14
N LYS A 34 19.56 13.76 -20.26
CA LYS A 34 18.72 14.46 -19.27
C LYS A 34 18.77 13.80 -17.88
N LEU A 35 18.86 12.46 -17.82
CA LEU A 35 19.04 11.75 -16.56
C LEU A 35 20.36 12.14 -15.87
N HIS A 36 21.46 12.23 -16.61
CA HIS A 36 22.75 12.67 -16.07
C HIS A 36 22.71 14.14 -15.60
N SER A 37 21.94 14.99 -16.27
CA SER A 37 21.75 16.40 -15.88
C SER A 37 21.06 16.57 -14.51
N ASN A 38 20.39 15.54 -13.97
CA ASN A 38 19.84 15.56 -12.61
C ASN A 38 20.91 15.46 -11.50
N GLY A 39 22.19 15.45 -11.88
CA GLY A 39 23.31 15.64 -10.96
C GLY A 39 23.88 14.36 -10.37
N GLN A 40 25.04 14.51 -9.72
CA GLN A 40 25.80 13.41 -9.10
C GLN A 40 25.01 12.67 -8.02
N GLU A 41 24.02 13.32 -7.40
CA GLU A 41 23.16 12.70 -6.41
C GLU A 41 22.27 11.60 -7.03
N PHE A 42 21.67 11.88 -8.20
CA PHE A 42 20.87 10.88 -8.93
C PHE A 42 21.71 9.67 -9.33
N VAL A 43 22.93 9.91 -9.85
CA VAL A 43 23.87 8.84 -10.24
C VAL A 43 24.22 7.95 -9.05
N LYS A 44 24.45 8.53 -7.87
CA LYS A 44 24.68 7.76 -6.64
C LYS A 44 23.46 6.93 -6.24
N MET A 45 22.25 7.46 -6.40
CA MET A 45 21.01 6.74 -6.07
C MET A 45 20.72 5.61 -7.04
N ILE A 46 20.84 5.82 -8.36
CA ILE A 46 20.61 4.75 -9.35
C ILE A 46 21.65 3.64 -9.20
N LYS A 47 22.92 3.99 -8.98
CA LYS A 47 23.97 3.00 -8.67
C LYS A 47 23.59 2.17 -7.45
N LYS A 48 23.17 2.82 -6.37
CA LYS A 48 22.71 2.13 -5.16
C LYS A 48 21.53 1.18 -5.42
N CYS A 49 20.59 1.56 -6.28
CA CYS A 49 19.47 0.70 -6.66
C CYS A 49 19.93 -0.51 -7.48
N CYS A 50 20.89 -0.33 -8.40
CA CYS A 50 21.40 -1.38 -9.28
C CYS A 50 22.39 -2.33 -8.58
N ASP A 51 23.17 -1.83 -7.61
CA ASP A 51 24.15 -2.62 -6.85
C ASP A 51 23.48 -3.49 -5.76
N MET A 52 22.19 -3.30 -5.50
CA MET A 52 21.47 -4.06 -4.48
C MET A 52 21.18 -5.48 -4.98
N ASP A 53 21.53 -6.47 -4.17
CA ASP A 53 21.20 -7.87 -4.43
C ASP A 53 19.67 -8.08 -4.41
N LEU A 54 19.15 -8.75 -5.44
CA LEU A 54 17.74 -9.08 -5.56
C LEU A 54 17.26 -9.96 -4.41
N ASN A 55 18.11 -10.82 -3.85
CA ASN A 55 17.75 -11.59 -2.66
C ASN A 55 17.52 -10.68 -1.45
N ASN A 56 18.40 -9.68 -1.26
CA ASN A 56 18.23 -8.69 -0.19
C ASN A 56 16.96 -7.86 -0.40
N ILE A 57 16.63 -7.49 -1.64
CA ILE A 57 15.35 -6.82 -1.94
C ILE A 57 14.17 -7.71 -1.56
N SER A 58 14.21 -9.00 -1.94
CA SER A 58 13.16 -9.95 -1.58
C SER A 58 12.99 -10.09 -0.06
N ILE A 59 14.09 -10.17 0.70
CA ILE A 59 14.06 -10.21 2.16
C ILE A 59 13.39 -8.94 2.71
N MET A 60 13.81 -7.76 2.25
CA MET A 60 13.24 -6.49 2.71
C MET A 60 11.74 -6.37 2.41
N VAL A 61 11.29 -6.85 1.24
CA VAL A 61 9.87 -6.88 0.87
C VAL A 61 9.10 -7.81 1.82
N ASN A 62 9.60 -9.02 2.06
CA ASN A 62 8.97 -9.97 2.97
C ASN A 62 8.90 -9.44 4.41
N GLU A 63 9.95 -8.78 4.90
CA GLU A 63 9.95 -8.14 6.21
C GLU A 63 8.93 -7.00 6.30
N ALA A 64 8.85 -6.15 5.27
CA ALA A 64 7.87 -5.08 5.21
C ALA A 64 6.43 -5.61 5.17
N ASP A 65 6.18 -6.67 4.41
CA ASP A 65 4.87 -7.34 4.34
C ASP A 65 4.50 -7.99 5.67
N LYS A 66 5.47 -8.61 6.36
CA LYS A 66 5.27 -9.15 7.70
C LYS A 66 4.90 -8.04 8.69
N ILE A 67 5.64 -6.93 8.73
CA ILE A 67 5.35 -5.78 9.61
C ILE A 67 3.95 -5.22 9.32
N ARG A 68 3.59 -5.11 8.04
CA ARG A 68 2.27 -4.60 7.64
C ARG A 68 1.16 -5.57 8.08
N THR A 69 1.38 -6.87 7.95
CA THR A 69 0.44 -7.93 8.38
C THR A 69 0.26 -7.90 9.90
N GLU A 70 1.34 -7.84 10.68
CA GLU A 70 1.30 -7.75 12.14
C GLU A 70 0.56 -6.49 12.60
N LYS A 71 0.78 -5.36 11.92
CA LYS A 71 0.05 -4.11 12.19
C LYS A 71 -1.45 -4.27 11.92
N SER A 72 -1.83 -4.80 10.77
CA SER A 72 -3.24 -5.05 10.42
C SER A 72 -3.90 -5.99 11.41
N LEU A 73 -3.22 -7.08 11.78
CA LEU A 73 -3.69 -8.05 12.76
C LEU A 73 -3.93 -7.38 14.12
N LYS A 74 -2.98 -6.57 14.59
CA LYS A 74 -3.13 -5.80 15.83
C LYS A 74 -4.35 -4.87 15.77
N GLN A 75 -4.52 -4.13 14.68
CA GLN A 75 -5.65 -3.21 14.53
C GLN A 75 -6.99 -3.96 14.47
N LEU A 76 -7.05 -5.14 13.84
CA LEU A 76 -8.23 -6.01 13.84
C LEU A 76 -8.55 -6.55 15.25
N LYS A 77 -7.52 -6.91 16.03
CA LYS A 77 -7.70 -7.27 17.45
C LYS A 77 -8.23 -6.09 18.24
N ASP A 78 -7.66 -4.90 18.07
CA ASP A 78 -8.12 -3.67 18.73
C ASP A 78 -9.60 -3.37 18.37
N ALA A 79 -9.98 -3.58 17.10
CA ALA A 79 -11.35 -3.42 16.62
C ALA A 79 -12.35 -4.35 17.31
N MET A 80 -11.93 -5.52 17.79
CA MET A 80 -12.82 -6.38 18.57
C MET A 80 -13.18 -5.81 19.93
N TYR A 81 -12.31 -5.00 20.52
CA TYR A 81 -12.51 -4.43 21.85
C TYR A 81 -13.18 -3.05 21.80
N CYS A 82 -12.83 -2.23 20.81
CA CYS A 82 -13.29 -0.84 20.73
C CYS A 82 -13.68 -0.39 19.31
N GLY A 83 -13.84 -1.33 18.37
CA GLY A 83 -14.21 -1.03 17.00
C GLY A 83 -15.68 -0.65 16.86
N GLU A 84 -15.94 0.39 16.07
CA GLU A 84 -17.30 0.83 15.75
C GLU A 84 -17.53 0.77 14.24
N TRP A 85 -18.49 -0.08 13.83
CA TRP A 85 -19.00 -0.12 12.47
C TRP A 85 -19.97 1.04 12.24
N GLN A 86 -19.75 1.82 11.19
CA GLN A 86 -20.61 2.94 10.83
C GLN A 86 -21.02 2.86 9.37
N PHE A 87 -22.31 2.89 9.12
CA PHE A 87 -22.89 2.96 7.78
C PHE A 87 -23.10 4.42 7.36
N ALA A 88 -23.13 4.67 6.06
CA ALA A 88 -23.50 5.98 5.52
C ALA A 88 -24.90 6.39 6.02
N SER A 89 -25.08 7.68 6.30
CA SER A 89 -26.42 8.25 6.49
C SER A 89 -27.16 8.33 5.15
N CYS A 90 -28.48 8.50 5.20
CA CYS A 90 -29.28 8.75 4.00
C CYS A 90 -28.75 9.94 3.18
N GLU A 91 -28.30 11.01 3.85
CA GLU A 91 -27.73 12.18 3.18
C GLU A 91 -26.40 11.87 2.49
N ASP A 92 -25.50 11.10 3.14
CA ASP A 92 -24.23 10.70 2.54
C ASP A 92 -24.45 9.77 1.33
N ALA A 93 -25.45 8.88 1.40
CA ALA A 93 -25.86 8.01 0.29
C ALA A 93 -26.43 8.82 -0.90
N LEU A 94 -27.33 9.77 -0.64
CA LEU A 94 -27.89 10.65 -1.66
C LEU A 94 -26.84 11.54 -2.33
N GLN A 95 -25.75 11.86 -1.61
CA GLN A 95 -24.61 12.62 -2.14
C GLN A 95 -23.59 11.74 -2.88
N GLY A 96 -23.81 10.43 -2.98
CA GLY A 96 -22.93 9.50 -3.70
C GLY A 96 -21.55 9.31 -3.06
N LYS A 97 -21.41 9.55 -1.75
CA LYS A 97 -20.13 9.42 -1.04
C LYS A 97 -19.81 7.96 -0.71
N LYS A 98 -19.32 7.24 -1.72
CA LYS A 98 -18.97 5.80 -1.62
C LYS A 98 -17.99 5.48 -0.49
N GLU A 99 -17.06 6.40 -0.23
CA GLU A 99 -16.03 6.25 0.81
C GLU A 99 -16.58 6.14 2.24
N LYS A 100 -17.85 6.53 2.44
CA LYS A 100 -18.54 6.49 3.73
C LYS A 100 -19.58 5.38 3.84
N GLU A 101 -19.77 4.56 2.80
CA GLU A 101 -20.82 3.54 2.77
C GLU A 101 -20.72 2.56 3.95
N LEU A 102 -19.50 2.16 4.29
CA LEU A 102 -19.18 1.42 5.50
C LEU A 102 -17.77 1.82 5.95
N VAL A 103 -17.63 2.21 7.20
CA VAL A 103 -16.33 2.48 7.82
C VAL A 103 -16.22 1.75 9.15
N LEU A 104 -14.99 1.39 9.50
CA LEU A 104 -14.63 0.83 10.81
C LEU A 104 -13.74 1.81 11.54
N LYS A 105 -14.23 2.38 12.63
CA LYS A 105 -13.43 3.24 13.50
C LYS A 105 -12.74 2.40 14.57
N ILE A 106 -11.42 2.55 14.70
CA ILE A 106 -10.58 1.83 15.64
C ILE A 106 -9.69 2.84 16.34
N ALA A 107 -10.06 3.25 17.55
CA ALA A 107 -9.37 4.30 18.31
C ALA A 107 -9.11 5.57 17.46
N ASN A 108 -7.86 5.81 17.07
CA ASN A 108 -7.43 6.99 16.30
C ASN A 108 -7.38 6.75 14.77
N THR A 109 -7.84 5.59 14.29
CA THR A 109 -7.84 5.23 12.87
C THR A 109 -9.26 5.00 12.38
N VAL A 110 -9.53 5.39 11.14
CA VAL A 110 -10.78 5.07 10.44
C VAL A 110 -10.39 4.32 9.18
N TRP A 111 -10.96 3.13 8.99
CA TRP A 111 -10.81 2.38 7.74
C TRP A 111 -12.08 2.53 6.91
N SER A 112 -11.90 2.90 5.65
CA SER A 112 -12.91 2.78 4.60
C SER A 112 -13.21 1.31 4.27
N TYR A 113 -14.32 1.07 3.58
CA TYR A 113 -14.71 -0.27 3.12
C TYR A 113 -13.58 -1.00 2.37
N GLU A 114 -12.88 -0.30 1.48
CA GLU A 114 -11.74 -0.86 0.71
C GLU A 114 -10.58 -1.21 1.63
N GLU A 115 -10.20 -0.28 2.53
CA GLU A 115 -9.14 -0.53 3.50
C GLU A 115 -9.47 -1.70 4.44
N ILE A 116 -10.72 -1.85 4.87
CA ILE A 116 -11.13 -2.99 5.70
C ILE A 116 -10.85 -4.31 4.95
N GLY A 117 -11.32 -4.41 3.70
CA GLY A 117 -11.10 -5.59 2.85
C GLY A 117 -9.60 -5.88 2.65
N GLU A 118 -8.82 -4.86 2.26
CA GLU A 118 -7.38 -5.03 2.06
C GLU A 118 -6.62 -5.47 3.33
N ASN A 119 -7.03 -4.98 4.50
CA ASN A 119 -6.40 -5.36 5.77
C ASN A 119 -6.78 -6.79 6.18
N ILE A 120 -8.03 -7.20 5.95
CA ILE A 120 -8.48 -8.59 6.18
C ILE A 120 -7.76 -9.54 5.24
N ASP A 121 -7.74 -9.28 3.93
CA ASP A 121 -7.07 -10.13 2.93
C ASP A 121 -5.59 -10.32 3.27
N ARG A 122 -4.91 -9.24 3.66
CA ARG A 122 -3.51 -9.29 4.08
C ARG A 122 -3.30 -10.24 5.26
N VAL A 123 -4.16 -10.16 6.26
CA VAL A 123 -4.06 -11.01 7.45
C VAL A 123 -4.40 -12.46 7.12
N LEU A 124 -5.41 -12.70 6.28
CA LEU A 124 -5.76 -14.05 5.79
C LEU A 124 -4.61 -14.71 5.04
N LEU A 125 -3.83 -13.95 4.29
CA LEU A 125 -2.70 -14.45 3.51
C LEU A 125 -1.40 -14.60 4.33
N GLY A 126 -1.23 -13.80 5.39
CA GLY A 126 0.06 -13.67 6.09
C GLY A 126 0.08 -14.13 7.56
N ALA A 127 -1.06 -14.27 8.23
CA ALA A 127 -1.12 -14.65 9.64
C ALA A 127 -1.28 -16.16 9.87
N GLY A 128 -0.87 -16.62 11.04
CA GLY A 128 -1.01 -18.01 11.46
C GLY A 128 -2.46 -18.39 11.79
N LYS A 129 -2.79 -19.69 11.74
CA LYS A 129 -4.14 -20.19 12.02
C LYS A 129 -4.70 -19.78 13.39
N GLU A 130 -3.86 -19.79 14.44
CA GLU A 130 -4.31 -19.37 15.78
C GLU A 130 -4.60 -17.86 15.84
N GLU A 131 -3.78 -17.05 15.18
CA GLU A 131 -4.00 -15.61 15.09
C GLU A 131 -5.28 -15.27 14.32
N LEU A 132 -5.62 -16.06 13.29
CA LEU A 132 -6.85 -15.90 12.54
C LEU A 132 -8.09 -16.19 13.38
N LYS A 133 -8.05 -17.21 14.25
CA LYS A 133 -9.16 -17.50 15.19
C LYS A 133 -9.41 -16.33 16.14
N GLU A 134 -8.35 -15.67 16.58
CA GLU A 134 -8.47 -14.53 17.48
C GLU A 134 -9.27 -13.38 16.86
N ILE A 135 -9.20 -13.18 15.54
CA ILE A 135 -9.91 -12.09 14.84
C ILE A 135 -11.16 -12.54 14.06
N GLU A 136 -11.54 -13.81 14.16
CA GLU A 136 -12.62 -14.40 13.36
C GLU A 136 -13.94 -13.59 13.49
N THR A 137 -14.26 -13.15 14.71
CA THR A 137 -15.46 -12.37 14.99
C THR A 137 -15.53 -11.09 14.17
N VAL A 138 -14.42 -10.35 14.02
CA VAL A 138 -14.42 -9.08 13.28
C VAL A 138 -14.56 -9.31 11.77
N ILE A 139 -13.97 -10.40 11.26
CA ILE A 139 -14.12 -10.83 9.86
C ILE A 139 -15.59 -11.18 9.59
N GLN A 140 -16.22 -11.96 10.47
CA GLN A 140 -17.64 -12.31 10.33
C GLN A 140 -18.57 -11.09 10.42
N GLN A 141 -18.24 -10.11 11.28
CA GLN A 141 -18.97 -8.84 11.33
C GLN A 141 -18.87 -8.09 10.00
N PHE A 142 -17.67 -8.03 9.40
CA PHE A 142 -17.48 -7.38 8.11
C PHE A 142 -18.33 -8.01 7.01
N GLU A 143 -18.35 -9.35 6.91
CA GLU A 143 -19.16 -10.04 5.90
C GLU A 143 -20.66 -9.76 6.08
N LYS A 144 -21.15 -9.70 7.33
CA LYS A 144 -22.55 -9.31 7.61
C LYS A 144 -22.81 -7.86 7.24
N CYS A 145 -21.90 -6.94 7.57
CA CYS A 145 -22.05 -5.52 7.23
C CYS A 145 -22.06 -5.29 5.71
N LYS A 146 -21.31 -6.11 4.95
CA LYS A 146 -21.27 -6.07 3.49
C LYS A 146 -22.60 -6.47 2.84
N GLU A 147 -23.38 -7.35 3.47
CA GLU A 147 -24.72 -7.73 2.99
C GLU A 147 -25.79 -6.64 3.25
N ILE A 148 -25.58 -5.79 4.25
CA ILE A 148 -26.51 -4.71 4.64
C ILE A 148 -26.33 -3.46 3.75
N LYS A 149 -25.11 -3.24 3.29
CA LYS A 149 -24.73 -2.15 2.39
C LYS A 149 -25.47 -2.25 1.05
#